data_AF-A0A4U9HF68-F1
#
_entry.id   AF-A0A4U9HF68-F1
#
_cell.length_a   1.000
_cell.length_b   1.000
_cell.length_c   1.000
_cell.angle_alpha   90.00
_cell.angle_beta   90.00
_cell.angle_gamma   90.00
#
_symmetry.space_group_name_H-M   'P 1'
#
loop_
_entity.id
_entity.type
_entity.pdbx_description
1 polymer ?
#
loop_
_entity_poly.entity_id
_entity_poly.type
_entity_poly.pdbx_seq_one_letter_code
_entity_poly.pdbx_strand_id
1 'polypeptide(L)' 'MTELIAVVTLTLLAVISPGPDFAMVSRNSLSGSRAAGLYCALGISLGVLVHVGYTLIGVAC' A
#
# COMPACT_ATOMS: atom_id res chain seq x y z
N MET A 1 3.74 25.41 21.01
CA MET A 1 3.50 24.08 21.60
C MET A 1 2.49 23.24 20.81
N THR A 2 1.45 23.85 20.24
CA THR A 2 0.44 23.16 19.40
C THR A 2 0.96 22.72 18.04
N GLU A 3 1.88 23.47 17.41
CA GLU A 3 2.47 23.11 16.12
C GLU A 3 3.26 21.79 16.16
N LEU A 4 4.04 21.58 17.23
CA LEU A 4 4.78 20.34 17.43
C LEU A 4 3.83 19.15 17.57
N ILE A 5 2.75 19.33 18.34
CA ILE A 5 1.73 18.29 18.51
C ILE A 5 1.09 17.96 17.17
N ALA A 6 0.69 18.97 16.37
CA ALA A 6 0.07 18.78 15.07
C ALA A 6 0.99 18.06 14.05
N VAL A 7 2.28 18.42 14.02
CA VAL A 7 3.28 17.75 13.16
C VAL A 7 3.46 16.30 13.60
N VAL A 8 3.53 16.02 14.90
CA VAL A 8 3.65 14.65 15.42
C VAL A 8 2.41 13.82 15.08
N THR A 9 1.19 14.34 15.25
CA THR A 9 -0.03 13.60 14.88
C THR A 9 -0.14 13.37 13.38
N LEU A 10 0.18 14.37 12.55
CA LEU A 10 0.17 14.20 11.08
C LEU A 10 1.21 13.17 10.64
N THR A 11 2.42 13.23 11.22
CA THR A 11 3.50 12.28 10.89
C THR A 11 3.15 10.87 11.32
N LEU A 12 2.59 10.71 12.52
CA LEU A 12 2.10 9.41 12.99
C LEU A 12 0.95 8.90 12.13
N LEU A 13 0.02 9.74 11.71
CA LEU A 13 -1.10 9.34 10.86
C LEU A 13 -0.65 8.98 9.44
N ALA A 14 0.36 9.67 8.92
CA ALA A 14 0.98 9.38 7.62
C ALA A 14 1.80 8.07 7.65
N VAL A 15 2.56 7.82 8.72
CA VAL A 15 3.32 6.57 8.93
C VAL A 15 2.40 5.38 9.18
N ILE A 16 1.37 5.58 10.01
CA ILE A 16 0.44 4.52 10.36
C ILE A 16 -0.47 4.21 9.20
N SER A 17 -0.78 5.16 8.32
CA SER A 17 -1.62 4.96 7.13
C SER A 17 -1.10 3.77 6.34
N PRO A 18 -1.64 2.57 6.58
CA PRO A 18 -1.32 1.44 5.74
C PRO A 18 -2.02 1.83 4.45
N GLY A 19 -1.28 2.00 3.36
CA GLY A 19 -1.87 2.43 2.10
C GLY A 19 -3.13 1.62 1.78
N PRO A 20 -4.03 2.13 0.92
CA PRO A 20 -5.28 1.43 0.56
C PRO A 20 -5.05 -0.05 0.22
N ASP A 21 -3.91 -0.37 -0.40
CA ASP A 21 -3.43 -1.72 -0.71
C ASP A 21 -3.16 -2.60 0.52
N PHE A 22 -2.49 -2.08 1.56
CA PHE A 22 -2.18 -2.83 2.77
C PHE A 22 -3.42 -2.99 3.66
N ALA A 23 -4.27 -1.97 3.71
CA ALA A 23 -5.57 -2.06 4.38
C ALA A 23 -6.50 -3.07 3.68
N MET A 24 -6.48 -3.13 2.35
CA MET A 24 -7.26 -4.08 1.54
C MET A 24 -6.74 -5.51 1.68
N VAL A 25 -5.42 -5.75 1.62
CA VAL A 25 -4.82 -7.07 1.87
C VAL A 25 -5.09 -7.56 3.28
N SER A 26 -4.94 -6.68 4.28
CA SER A 26 -5.18 -7.03 5.69
C SER A 26 -6.65 -7.38 5.93
N ARG A 27 -7.59 -6.57 5.41
CA ARG A 27 -9.04 -6.84 5.50
C ARG A 27 -9.42 -8.12 4.76
N ASN A 28 -8.84 -8.38 3.58
CA ASN A 28 -9.12 -9.57 2.79
C ASN A 28 -8.48 -10.85 3.37
N SER A 29 -7.34 -10.74 4.09
CA SER A 29 -6.72 -11.82 4.86
C SER A 29 -7.43 -12.14 6.17
N LEU A 30 -8.03 -11.12 6.80
CA LEU A 30 -8.72 -11.25 8.10
C LEU A 30 -10.20 -11.63 7.93
N SER A 31 -10.85 -11.16 6.87
CA SER A 31 -12.28 -11.37 6.60
C SER A 31 -12.55 -12.46 5.55
N GLY A 32 -11.62 -12.69 4.63
CA GLY A 32 -11.57 -13.84 3.73
C GLY A 32 -10.44 -14.78 4.16
N SER A 33 -10.60 -16.09 3.94
CA SER A 33 -9.58 -17.10 4.28
C SER A 33 -8.17 -16.70 3.80
N ARG A 34 -7.09 -17.19 4.44
CA ARG A 34 -5.68 -16.86 4.13
C ARG A 34 -5.34 -16.85 2.63
N ALA A 35 -6.01 -17.71 1.86
CA ALA A 35 -5.87 -17.76 0.41
C ALA A 35 -6.35 -16.48 -0.29
N ALA A 36 -7.45 -15.87 0.14
CA ALA A 36 -7.98 -14.63 -0.42
C ALA A 36 -6.97 -13.47 -0.27
N GLY A 37 -6.37 -13.33 0.92
CA GLY A 37 -5.31 -12.36 1.15
C GLY A 37 -4.10 -12.55 0.25
N LEU A 38 -3.69 -13.81 0.01
CA LEU A 38 -2.59 -14.15 -0.89
C LEU A 38 -2.90 -13.78 -2.34
N TYR A 39 -4.11 -14.08 -2.83
CA TYR A 39 -4.54 -13.69 -4.18
C TYR A 39 -4.61 -12.16 -4.35
N CYS A 40 -5.05 -11.44 -3.31
CA CYS A 40 -5.07 -9.97 -3.33
C CYS A 40 -3.66 -9.37 -3.38
N ALA A 41 -2.74 -9.86 -2.55
CA ALA A 41 -1.34 -9.45 -2.56
C ALA A 41 -0.65 -9.76 -3.91
N LEU A 42 -0.93 -10.91 -4.51
CA LEU A 42 -0.43 -11.28 -5.84
C LEU A 42 -0.94 -10.33 -6.93
N GLY A 43 -2.22 -9.95 -6.91
CA GLY A 43 -2.80 -9.00 -7.87
C GLY A 43 -2.16 -7.62 -7.79
N ILE A 44 -1.97 -7.09 -6.58
CA ILE A 44 -1.31 -5.80 -6.35
C ILE A 44 0.16 -5.85 -6.84
N SER A 45 0.88 -6.92 -6.50
CA SER A 45 2.28 -7.10 -6.90
C SER A 45 2.45 -7.18 -8.42
N LEU A 46 1.56 -7.90 -9.11
CA LEU A 46 1.54 -7.98 -10.58
C LEU A 46 1.23 -6.63 -11.23
N GLY A 47 0.25 -5.89 -10.71
CA GLY A 47 -0.09 -4.55 -11.21
C GLY A 47 1.08 -3.57 -11.08
N VAL A 48 1.75 -3.57 -9.92
CA VAL A 48 2.97 -2.76 -9.69
C VAL A 48 4.10 -3.20 -10.60
N LEU A 49 4.32 -4.51 -10.81
CA LEU A 49 5.36 -5.00 -11.70
C LEU A 49 5.16 -4.51 -13.15
N VAL A 50 3.93 -4.58 -13.65
CA VAL A 50 3.60 -4.09 -15.00
C VAL A 50 3.74 -2.59 -15.08
N HIS A 51 3.27 -1.84 -14.07
CA HIS A 51 3.39 -0.39 -14.03
C HIS A 51 4.85 0.05 -14.00
N VAL A 52 5.64 -0.49 -13.08
CA VAL A 52 7.07 -0.21 -12.94
C VAL A 52 7.83 -0.65 -14.19
N GLY A 53 7.54 -1.84 -14.72
CA GLY A 53 8.15 -2.35 -15.95
C GLY A 53 7.86 -1.45 -17.16
N TYR A 54 6.62 -1.00 -17.33
CA TYR A 54 6.27 -0.04 -18.38
C TYR A 54 6.93 1.32 -18.16
N THR A 55 6.98 1.83 -16.92
CA THR A 55 7.69 3.10 -16.64
C THR A 55 9.18 2.99 -16.90
N LEU A 56 9.82 1.86 -16.58
CA LEU A 56 11.24 1.64 -16.86
C LEU A 56 11.51 1.53 -18.36
N ILE A 57 10.67 0.79 -19.10
CA ILE A 57 10.82 0.67 -20.56
C ILE A 57 10.47 1.98 -21.27
N GLY A 58 9.49 2.74 -20.77
CA GLY A 58 8.98 3.96 -21.39
C GLY A 58 9.72 5.26 -21.01
N VAL A 59 10.40 5.30 -19.86
CA VAL A 59 11.18 6.48 -19.41
C VAL A 59 12.68 6.32 -19.68
N ALA A 60 13.18 5.09 -19.89
CA ALA A 60 14.59 4.85 -20.24
C ALA A 60 14.88 4.87 -21.77
N CYS A 61 13.94 5.34 -22.59
CA CYS A 61 14.14 5.57 -24.03
C CYS A 61 14.34 7.05 -24.35
#